data_AF-A0A9P5VCI4-F1
#
_entry.id   AF-A0A9P5VCI4-F1
#
_cell.length_a   1.000
_cell.length_b   1.000
_cell.length_c   1.000
_cell.angle_alpha   90.00
_cell.angle_beta   90.00
_cell.angle_gamma   90.00
#
_symmetry.space_group_name_H-M   'P 1'
#
loop_
_entity.id
_entity.type
_entity.pdbx_description
1 polymer ?
#
loop_
_entity_poly.entity_id
_entity_poly.type
_entity_poly.pdbx_seq_one_letter_code
_entity_poly.pdbx_strand_id
1 'polypeptide(L)'
;MSPQSPTFLFPTSLISSAVQAQLPEGYRIRPLEITDYSKGFYDCLAGLTVVGKVSEQSFQQTFEQMRRCENVYHIVVIEELDQRRIVATGTLIVEQKFLRGCAKAGHIEDIVVHDSQRGKKFGIRLIDQLKHIGTMVGCYKLLLTCSESNEVFYNKSGFVRKDLHMAVYLNNDTTSSVAIPVADPITAATPTPSTSTYATASSSVTAALGAATNSNSITDTTITTTTPTTTTSTPKPRTVSIEALSASMESIMVK
;
A
#
# COMPACT_ATOMS: atom_id res chain seq x y z
N MET A 1 -38.27 -6.35 -10.99
CA MET A 1 -36.93 -5.82 -11.28
C MET A 1 -35.94 -6.80 -10.68
N SER A 2 -35.05 -7.39 -11.49
CA SER A 2 -33.97 -8.23 -10.96
C SER A 2 -33.12 -7.39 -10.01
N PRO A 3 -32.66 -7.94 -8.87
CA PRO A 3 -31.77 -7.21 -7.99
C PRO A 3 -30.53 -6.80 -8.79
N GLN A 4 -30.29 -5.49 -8.88
CA GLN A 4 -29.07 -4.94 -9.47
C GLN A 4 -27.88 -5.45 -8.65
N SER A 5 -26.84 -5.92 -9.32
CA SER A 5 -25.60 -6.32 -8.66
C SER A 5 -24.99 -5.13 -7.91
N PRO A 6 -24.37 -5.35 -6.73
CA PRO A 6 -23.74 -4.27 -5.98
C PRO A 6 -22.64 -3.61 -6.81
N THR A 7 -22.58 -2.28 -6.74
CA THR A 7 -21.57 -1.48 -7.44
C THR A 7 -20.43 -1.15 -6.48
N PHE A 8 -19.33 -1.88 -6.60
CA PHE A 8 -18.11 -1.70 -5.80
C PHE A 8 -17.10 -0.76 -6.47
N LEU A 9 -16.29 -0.10 -5.65
CA LEU A 9 -15.24 0.83 -6.11
C LEU A 9 -14.15 0.11 -6.92
N PHE A 10 -13.83 -1.12 -6.54
CA PHE A 10 -12.85 -1.98 -7.23
C PHE A 10 -13.28 -3.46 -7.15
N PRO A 11 -12.68 -4.36 -7.95
CA PRO A 11 -13.06 -5.78 -7.98
C PRO A 11 -12.89 -6.50 -6.64
N THR A 12 -13.88 -7.31 -6.26
CA THR A 12 -13.86 -8.10 -5.02
C THR A 12 -12.78 -9.18 -4.98
N SER A 13 -12.21 -9.56 -6.13
CA SER A 13 -11.10 -10.50 -6.24
C SER A 13 -9.82 -10.03 -5.55
N LEU A 14 -9.72 -8.73 -5.23
CA LEU A 14 -8.61 -8.16 -4.46
C LEU A 14 -8.81 -8.25 -2.94
N ILE A 15 -9.97 -8.75 -2.48
CA ILE A 15 -10.21 -8.99 -1.05
C ILE A 15 -9.66 -10.35 -0.65
N SER A 16 -8.83 -10.37 0.39
CA SER A 16 -8.19 -11.58 0.88
C SER A 16 -9.17 -12.40 1.71
N SER A 17 -9.44 -13.63 1.26
CA SER A 17 -10.21 -14.61 2.03
C SER A 17 -9.56 -14.92 3.39
N ALA A 18 -8.22 -14.89 3.46
CA ALA A 18 -7.48 -15.10 4.70
C ALA A 18 -7.63 -13.94 5.70
N VAL A 19 -7.80 -12.71 5.22
CA VAL A 19 -8.11 -11.56 6.11
C VAL A 19 -9.56 -11.61 6.56
N GLN A 20 -10.49 -11.90 5.63
CA GLN A 20 -11.91 -12.05 5.94
C GLN A 20 -12.16 -13.14 7.00
N ALA A 21 -11.44 -14.27 6.93
CA ALA A 21 -11.56 -15.37 7.89
C ALA A 21 -11.08 -15.00 9.31
N GLN A 22 -10.33 -13.92 9.48
CA GLN A 22 -9.86 -13.44 10.79
C GLN A 22 -10.77 -12.38 11.41
N LEU A 23 -11.85 -12.00 10.73
CA LEU A 23 -12.88 -11.15 11.33
C LEU A 23 -13.78 -11.99 12.24
N PRO A 24 -14.33 -11.41 13.33
CA PRO A 24 -15.40 -12.04 14.07
C PRO A 24 -16.60 -12.32 13.17
N GLU A 25 -17.44 -13.28 13.57
CA GLU A 25 -18.73 -13.51 12.93
C GLU A 25 -19.59 -12.23 12.94
N GLY A 26 -20.42 -12.06 11.92
CA GLY A 26 -21.25 -10.86 11.74
C GLY A 26 -20.52 -9.67 11.08
N TYR A 27 -19.26 -9.84 10.66
CA TYR A 27 -18.49 -8.79 9.99
C TYR A 27 -17.97 -9.20 8.61
N ARG A 28 -17.94 -8.23 7.69
CA ARG A 28 -17.46 -8.42 6.32
C ARG A 28 -16.50 -7.32 5.92
N ILE A 29 -15.31 -7.71 5.45
CA ILE A 29 -14.38 -6.80 4.77
C ILE A 29 -14.64 -6.83 3.28
N ARG A 30 -14.77 -5.65 2.65
CA ARG A 30 -15.12 -5.54 1.23
C ARG A 30 -14.71 -4.17 0.66
N PRO A 31 -14.75 -3.97 -0.66
CA PRO A 31 -14.60 -2.65 -1.24
C PRO A 31 -15.74 -1.73 -0.79
N LEU A 32 -15.48 -0.43 -0.80
CA LEU A 32 -16.51 0.60 -0.68
C LEU A 32 -17.57 0.39 -1.78
N GLU A 33 -18.83 0.51 -1.40
CA GLU A 33 -19.99 0.40 -2.28
C GLU A 33 -20.64 1.78 -2.46
N ILE A 34 -21.21 2.06 -3.64
CA ILE A 34 -21.86 3.34 -3.94
C ILE A 34 -23.04 3.67 -2.99
N THR A 35 -23.60 2.68 -2.30
CA THR A 35 -24.70 2.85 -1.34
C THR A 35 -24.24 3.04 0.11
N ASP A 36 -22.93 2.95 0.38
CA ASP A 36 -22.39 3.00 1.75
C ASP A 36 -22.52 4.38 2.42
N TYR A 37 -22.87 5.42 1.66
CA TYR A 37 -23.33 6.70 2.22
C TYR A 37 -24.43 6.47 3.27
N SER A 38 -25.47 5.71 2.90
CA SER A 38 -26.60 5.39 3.78
C SER A 38 -26.25 4.42 4.92
N LYS A 39 -25.11 3.75 4.83
CA LYS A 39 -24.60 2.80 5.84
C LYS A 39 -23.64 3.45 6.84
N GLY A 40 -23.51 4.77 6.83
CA GLY A 40 -22.71 5.49 7.82
C GLY A 40 -21.23 5.59 7.54
N PHE A 41 -20.83 5.52 6.27
CA PHE A 41 -19.43 5.67 5.89
C PHE A 41 -18.81 6.95 6.49
N TYR A 42 -19.51 8.09 6.39
CA TYR A 42 -19.03 9.35 6.95
C TYR A 42 -19.05 9.41 8.47
N ASP A 43 -19.99 8.74 9.13
CA ASP A 43 -20.00 8.64 10.59
C ASP A 43 -18.75 7.89 11.09
N CYS A 44 -18.30 6.88 10.35
CA CYS A 44 -17.04 6.19 10.63
C CYS A 44 -15.82 7.10 10.39
N LEU A 45 -15.78 7.84 9.26
CA LEU A 45 -14.68 8.76 8.94
C LEU A 45 -14.57 9.93 9.93
N ALA A 46 -15.67 10.38 10.53
CA ALA A 46 -15.67 11.44 11.53
C ALA A 46 -14.83 11.11 12.77
N GLY A 47 -14.53 9.84 13.02
CA GLY A 47 -13.59 9.42 14.06
C GLY A 47 -12.12 9.74 13.77
N LEU A 48 -11.78 10.14 12.54
CA LEU A 48 -10.43 10.48 12.12
C LEU A 48 -10.18 11.99 12.06
N THR A 49 -11.05 12.72 11.36
CA THR A 49 -10.87 14.16 11.10
C THR A 49 -12.19 14.83 10.70
N VAL A 50 -12.14 16.13 10.40
CA VAL A 50 -13.26 16.92 9.90
C VAL A 50 -13.68 16.42 8.52
N VAL A 51 -14.90 15.90 8.43
CA VAL A 51 -15.52 15.46 7.16
C VAL A 51 -16.20 16.61 6.41
N GLY A 52 -16.79 17.56 7.15
CA GLY A 52 -17.63 18.62 6.58
C GLY A 52 -19.07 18.15 6.26
N LYS A 53 -19.84 19.01 5.59
CA LYS A 53 -21.20 18.69 5.14
C LYS A 53 -21.15 18.06 3.75
N VAL A 54 -21.42 16.76 3.65
CA VAL A 54 -21.41 16.04 2.37
C VAL A 54 -22.80 15.51 2.06
N SER A 55 -23.27 15.76 0.83
CA SER A 55 -24.53 15.18 0.33
C SER A 55 -24.30 13.80 -0.28
N GLU A 56 -25.34 12.98 -0.34
CA GLU A 56 -25.28 11.68 -1.02
C GLU A 56 -24.87 11.83 -2.50
N GLN A 57 -25.34 12.89 -3.16
CA GLN A 57 -24.96 13.19 -4.55
C GLN A 57 -23.46 13.46 -4.66
N SER A 58 -22.88 14.25 -3.76
CA SER A 58 -21.44 14.54 -3.72
C SER A 58 -20.62 13.27 -3.46
N PHE A 59 -21.11 12.39 -2.58
CA PHE A 59 -20.49 11.08 -2.35
C PHE A 59 -20.48 10.24 -3.62
N GLN A 60 -21.63 10.09 -4.29
CA GLN A 60 -21.74 9.31 -5.53
C GLN A 60 -20.87 9.88 -6.65
N GLN A 61 -20.81 11.20 -6.79
CA GLN A 61 -19.94 11.86 -7.76
C GLN A 61 -18.47 11.57 -7.49
N THR A 62 -18.03 11.67 -6.24
CA THR A 62 -16.65 11.38 -5.82
C THR A 62 -16.31 9.90 -6.04
N PHE A 63 -17.21 9.01 -5.64
CA PHE A 63 -17.09 7.57 -5.87
C PHE A 63 -16.89 7.26 -7.36
N GLU A 64 -17.69 7.86 -8.24
CA GLU A 64 -17.57 7.64 -9.68
C GLU A 64 -16.31 8.27 -10.28
N GLN A 65 -15.81 9.36 -9.72
CA GLN A 65 -14.51 9.91 -10.14
C GLN A 65 -13.38 8.96 -9.77
N MET A 66 -13.34 8.48 -8.52
CA MET A 66 -12.34 7.51 -8.06
C MET A 66 -12.41 6.20 -8.84
N ARG A 67 -13.62 5.69 -9.12
CA ARG A 67 -13.84 4.44 -9.85
C ARG A 67 -13.32 4.49 -11.30
N ARG A 68 -13.33 5.67 -11.94
CA ARG A 68 -12.75 5.88 -13.28
C ARG A 68 -11.22 5.86 -13.29
N CYS A 69 -10.58 6.09 -12.14
CA CYS A 69 -9.13 6.00 -11.99
C CYS A 69 -8.73 4.54 -11.76
N GLU A 70 -8.60 3.80 -12.86
CA GLU A 70 -8.27 2.37 -12.84
C GLU A 70 -7.04 2.07 -11.98
N ASN A 71 -7.20 1.16 -11.02
CA ASN A 71 -6.15 0.69 -10.11
C ASN A 71 -5.45 1.79 -9.30
N VAL A 72 -6.09 2.95 -9.08
CA VAL A 72 -5.54 4.02 -8.22
C VAL A 72 -6.11 3.94 -6.81
N TYR A 73 -7.45 4.03 -6.67
CA TYR A 73 -8.11 4.12 -5.37
C TYR A 73 -8.68 2.77 -4.91
N HIS A 74 -8.25 2.33 -3.72
CA HIS A 74 -8.74 1.10 -3.10
C HIS A 74 -9.22 1.41 -1.68
N ILE A 75 -10.48 1.83 -1.55
CA ILE A 75 -11.12 2.07 -0.26
C ILE A 75 -11.75 0.77 0.23
N VAL A 76 -11.24 0.25 1.33
CA VAL A 76 -11.69 -0.96 2.00
C VAL A 76 -12.52 -0.59 3.22
N VAL A 77 -13.69 -1.21 3.36
CA VAL A 77 -14.55 -1.05 4.53
C VAL A 77 -14.75 -2.38 5.26
N ILE A 78 -15.00 -2.29 6.56
CA ILE A 78 -15.58 -3.39 7.35
C ILE A 78 -17.02 -3.00 7.67
N GLU A 79 -17.95 -3.85 7.27
CA GLU A 79 -19.38 -3.74 7.55
C GLU A 79 -19.77 -4.70 8.68
N GLU A 80 -20.52 -4.20 9.65
CA GLU A 80 -21.27 -5.00 10.61
C GLU A 80 -22.63 -5.34 9.99
N LEU A 81 -22.92 -6.64 9.87
CA LEU A 81 -23.98 -7.15 9.01
C LEU A 81 -25.38 -7.01 9.63
N ASP A 82 -25.48 -7.07 10.97
CA ASP A 82 -26.75 -7.03 11.68
C ASP A 82 -27.40 -5.64 11.59
N GLN A 83 -26.63 -4.58 11.81
CA GLN A 83 -27.10 -3.19 11.70
C GLN A 83 -26.85 -2.61 10.30
N ARG A 84 -26.14 -3.32 9.43
CA ARG A 84 -25.74 -2.89 8.07
C ARG A 84 -24.99 -1.57 8.08
N ARG A 85 -24.00 -1.47 8.98
CA ARG A 85 -23.23 -0.25 9.25
C ARG A 85 -21.78 -0.42 8.89
N ILE A 86 -21.19 0.62 8.29
CA ILE A 86 -19.74 0.71 8.14
C ILE A 86 -19.14 1.05 9.49
N VAL A 87 -18.20 0.22 9.93
CA VAL A 87 -17.58 0.29 11.27
C VAL A 87 -16.08 0.49 11.25
N ALA A 88 -15.44 0.31 10.09
CA ALA A 88 -14.05 0.66 9.88
C ALA A 88 -13.80 0.93 8.40
N THR A 89 -12.83 1.78 8.10
CA THR A 89 -12.39 2.05 6.73
C THR A 89 -10.89 2.31 6.67
N GLY A 90 -10.30 2.05 5.51
CA GLY A 90 -8.92 2.33 5.17
C GLY A 90 -8.73 2.43 3.67
N THR A 91 -7.84 3.30 3.24
CA THR A 91 -7.61 3.57 1.82
C THR A 91 -6.19 3.17 1.43
N LEU A 92 -6.04 2.55 0.26
CA LEU A 92 -4.77 2.45 -0.44
C LEU A 92 -4.85 3.25 -1.75
N ILE A 93 -3.96 4.23 -1.91
CA ILE A 93 -3.76 4.98 -3.14
C ILE A 93 -2.50 4.44 -3.83
N VAL A 94 -2.62 4.00 -5.07
CA VAL A 94 -1.49 3.49 -5.85
C VAL A 94 -0.96 4.59 -6.77
N GLU A 95 0.28 4.98 -6.54
CA GLU A 95 0.99 5.98 -7.32
C GLU A 95 1.93 5.31 -8.33
N GLN A 96 1.70 5.58 -9.61
CA GLN A 96 2.61 5.21 -10.69
C GLN A 96 3.80 6.17 -10.72
N LYS A 97 5.02 5.63 -10.72
CA LYS A 97 6.25 6.44 -10.78
C LYS A 97 7.03 6.15 -12.06
N PHE A 98 7.91 7.08 -12.46
CA PHE A 98 8.95 6.83 -13.49
C PHE A 98 10.19 6.14 -12.90
N LEU A 99 10.52 6.45 -11.63
CA LEU A 99 11.64 5.83 -10.93
C LEU A 99 11.45 4.33 -10.71
N ARG A 100 12.55 3.63 -10.43
CA ARG A 100 12.59 2.18 -10.20
C ARG A 100 11.99 1.36 -11.34
N GLY A 101 12.25 1.79 -12.58
CA GLY A 101 11.77 1.08 -13.77
C GLY A 101 10.26 1.14 -13.92
N CYS A 102 9.70 2.34 -13.80
CA CYS A 102 8.25 2.55 -13.86
C CYS A 102 7.45 1.77 -12.80
N ALA A 103 7.94 1.73 -11.55
CA ALA A 103 7.29 0.97 -10.48
C ALA A 103 6.11 1.73 -9.83
N LYS A 104 5.34 1.00 -9.00
CA LYS A 104 4.22 1.55 -8.22
C LYS A 104 4.55 1.66 -6.74
N ALA A 105 4.17 2.75 -6.10
CA ALA A 105 4.18 2.88 -4.63
C ALA A 105 2.75 2.97 -4.11
N GLY A 106 2.46 2.30 -3.00
CA GLY A 106 1.16 2.41 -2.34
C GLY A 106 1.22 3.34 -1.14
N HIS A 107 0.23 4.20 -0.98
CA HIS A 107 0.05 5.10 0.15
C HIS A 107 -1.20 4.67 0.92
N ILE A 108 -1.03 4.31 2.19
CA ILE A 108 -2.12 3.94 3.08
C ILE A 108 -2.60 5.20 3.79
N GLU A 109 -3.88 5.50 3.62
CA GLU A 109 -4.55 6.70 4.13
C GLU A 109 -5.85 6.32 4.86
N ASP A 110 -6.40 7.28 5.61
CA ASP A 110 -7.74 7.23 6.17
C ASP A 110 -8.10 5.98 7.00
N ILE A 111 -7.14 5.48 7.78
CA ILE A 111 -7.35 4.32 8.67
C ILE A 111 -8.15 4.75 9.90
N VAL A 112 -9.37 4.25 10.03
CA VAL A 112 -10.25 4.54 11.17
C VAL A 112 -11.13 3.35 11.51
N VAL A 113 -11.38 3.19 12.81
CA VAL A 113 -12.34 2.22 13.36
C VAL A 113 -13.31 3.00 14.24
N HIS A 114 -14.60 2.82 14.01
CA HIS A 114 -15.65 3.44 14.80
C HIS A 114 -15.45 3.12 16.30
N ASP A 115 -15.68 4.09 17.18
CA ASP A 115 -15.30 4.02 18.60
C ASP A 115 -15.93 2.84 19.33
N SER A 116 -17.20 2.55 19.05
CA SER A 116 -17.92 1.39 19.61
C SER A 116 -17.40 0.03 19.13
N GLN A 117 -16.45 0.02 18.19
CA GLN A 117 -15.94 -1.17 17.51
C GLN A 117 -14.42 -1.35 17.71
N ARG A 118 -13.79 -0.49 18.52
CA ARG A 118 -12.38 -0.62 18.91
C ARG A 118 -12.13 -1.90 19.72
N GLY A 119 -10.88 -2.36 19.77
CA GLY A 119 -10.49 -3.59 20.47
C GLY A 119 -10.73 -4.90 19.67
N LYS A 120 -11.51 -4.86 18.58
CA LYS A 120 -11.79 -6.03 17.71
C LYS A 120 -10.72 -6.31 16.65
N LYS A 121 -9.55 -5.66 16.76
CA LYS A 121 -8.42 -5.75 15.81
C LYS A 121 -8.72 -5.30 14.37
N PHE A 122 -9.85 -4.61 14.11
CA PHE A 122 -10.22 -4.11 12.78
C PHE A 122 -9.16 -3.23 12.12
N GLY A 123 -8.49 -2.36 12.87
CA GLY A 123 -7.39 -1.55 12.32
C GLY A 123 -6.28 -2.41 11.72
N ILE A 124 -5.82 -3.45 12.42
CA ILE A 124 -4.78 -4.35 11.92
C ILE A 124 -5.28 -5.11 10.69
N ARG A 125 -6.55 -5.53 10.67
CA ARG A 125 -7.17 -6.23 9.53
C ARG A 125 -7.24 -5.36 8.28
N LEU A 126 -7.54 -4.07 8.44
CA LEU A 126 -7.46 -3.11 7.34
C LEU A 126 -6.04 -3.03 6.80
N ILE A 127 -5.04 -2.88 7.67
CA ILE A 127 -3.62 -2.84 7.25
C ILE A 127 -3.21 -4.11 6.52
N ASP A 128 -3.57 -5.29 7.02
CA ASP A 128 -3.29 -6.58 6.38
C ASP A 128 -3.94 -6.65 4.98
N GLN A 129 -5.19 -6.20 4.86
CA GLN A 129 -5.91 -6.17 3.58
C GLN A 129 -5.27 -5.19 2.59
N LEU A 130 -4.90 -3.99 3.02
CA LEU A 130 -4.25 -3.00 2.15
C LEU A 130 -2.85 -3.46 1.73
N LYS A 131 -2.11 -4.15 2.62
CA LYS A 131 -0.85 -4.82 2.26
C LYS A 131 -1.03 -5.89 1.20
N HIS A 132 -2.09 -6.70 1.33
CA HIS A 132 -2.44 -7.71 0.34
C HIS A 132 -2.74 -7.07 -1.02
N ILE A 133 -3.60 -6.04 -1.07
CA ILE A 133 -3.92 -5.32 -2.31
C ILE A 133 -2.65 -4.73 -2.93
N GLY A 134 -1.84 -4.03 -2.14
CA GLY A 134 -0.57 -3.45 -2.59
C GLY A 134 0.36 -4.47 -3.22
N THR A 135 0.44 -5.67 -2.64
CA THR A 135 1.22 -6.79 -3.21
C THR A 135 0.62 -7.25 -4.54
N MET A 136 -0.69 -7.48 -4.59
CA MET A 136 -1.39 -7.95 -5.79
C MET A 136 -1.29 -6.99 -6.97
N VAL A 137 -1.31 -5.67 -6.71
CA VAL A 137 -1.21 -4.65 -7.75
C VAL A 137 0.24 -4.28 -8.10
N GLY A 138 1.24 -4.93 -7.48
CA GLY A 138 2.65 -4.80 -7.81
C GLY A 138 3.33 -3.55 -7.22
N CYS A 139 2.89 -3.08 -6.05
CA CYS A 139 3.61 -2.02 -5.33
C CYS A 139 4.96 -2.54 -4.82
N TYR A 140 6.05 -1.82 -5.09
CA TYR A 140 7.36 -2.17 -4.55
C TYR A 140 7.53 -1.77 -3.08
N LYS A 141 6.72 -0.83 -2.61
CA LYS A 141 6.65 -0.40 -1.21
C LYS A 141 5.27 0.13 -0.88
N LEU A 142 4.98 0.12 0.42
CA LEU A 142 3.83 0.78 1.03
C LEU A 142 4.33 1.84 2.01
N LEU A 143 3.66 2.97 2.03
CA LEU A 143 3.95 4.13 2.86
C LEU A 143 2.69 4.53 3.62
N LEU A 144 2.88 5.17 4.76
CA LEU A 144 1.84 5.85 5.52
C LEU A 144 2.48 6.94 6.37
N THR A 145 1.66 7.88 6.81
CA THR A 145 2.04 8.88 7.81
C THR A 145 1.22 8.65 9.08
N CYS A 146 1.84 8.83 10.25
CA CYS A 146 1.15 8.69 11.52
C CYS A 146 1.72 9.61 12.59
N SER A 147 0.93 9.87 13.64
CA SER A 147 1.43 10.49 14.87
C SER A 147 2.40 9.53 15.59
N GLU A 148 3.26 10.08 16.44
CA GLU A 148 4.19 9.29 17.26
C GLU A 148 3.45 8.30 18.17
N SER A 149 2.31 8.71 18.71
CA SER A 149 1.45 7.85 19.55
C SER A 149 0.93 6.60 18.83
N ASN A 150 0.85 6.63 17.49
CA ASN A 150 0.39 5.53 16.67
C ASN A 150 1.53 4.69 16.07
N GLU A 151 2.79 5.09 16.23
CA GLU A 151 3.94 4.39 15.65
C GLU A 151 3.99 2.91 16.09
N VAL A 152 3.73 2.63 17.38
CA VAL A 152 3.71 1.27 17.93
C VAL A 152 2.67 0.38 17.24
N PHE A 153 1.52 0.94 16.84
CA PHE A 153 0.49 0.19 16.12
C PHE A 153 0.98 -0.23 14.73
N TYR A 154 1.63 0.68 14.00
CA TYR A 154 2.13 0.39 12.65
C TYR A 154 3.38 -0.51 12.67
N ASN A 155 4.24 -0.39 13.68
CA ASN A 155 5.39 -1.27 13.88
C ASN A 155 4.96 -2.73 14.04
N LYS A 156 3.86 -2.99 14.78
CA LYS A 156 3.28 -4.34 14.90
C LYS A 156 2.79 -4.90 13.57
N SER A 157 2.52 -4.05 12.59
CA SER A 157 2.10 -4.43 11.24
C SER A 157 3.27 -4.51 10.25
N GLY A 158 4.52 -4.38 10.72
CA GLY A 158 5.74 -4.50 9.92
C GLY A 158 6.20 -3.20 9.24
N PHE A 159 5.59 -2.06 9.56
CA PHE A 159 6.11 -0.76 9.14
C PHE A 159 7.31 -0.36 10.01
N VAL A 160 8.16 0.51 9.47
CA VAL A 160 9.31 1.07 10.17
C VAL A 160 9.40 2.56 9.86
N ARG A 161 9.80 3.37 10.84
CA ARG A 161 10.07 4.80 10.65
C ARG A 161 11.21 4.99 9.64
N LYS A 162 11.00 5.85 8.64
CA LYS A 162 11.99 6.10 7.56
C LYS A 162 12.28 7.58 7.37
N ASP A 163 11.23 8.39 7.18
CA ASP A 163 11.36 9.78 6.76
C ASP A 163 10.48 10.71 7.61
N LEU A 164 10.65 12.02 7.42
CA LEU A 164 9.79 13.06 8.01
C LEU A 164 8.64 13.40 7.06
N HIS A 165 7.45 13.64 7.62
CA HIS A 165 6.31 14.16 6.88
C HIS A 165 6.22 15.68 7.05
N MET A 166 6.15 16.40 5.94
CA MET A 166 6.08 17.86 5.90
C MET A 166 4.77 18.28 5.23
N ALA A 167 4.13 19.34 5.73
CA ALA A 167 2.85 19.82 5.21
C ALA A 167 2.88 21.35 4.97
N VAL A 168 2.28 21.77 3.86
CA VAL A 168 1.92 23.17 3.58
C VAL A 168 0.43 23.21 3.30
N TYR A 169 -0.32 23.96 4.11
CA TYR A 169 -1.77 24.13 3.94
C TYR A 169 -2.02 25.33 3.02
N LEU A 170 -2.56 25.06 1.82
CA LEU A 170 -2.64 26.07 0.74
C LEU A 170 -3.84 27.00 0.83
N ASN A 171 -4.90 26.64 1.58
CA ASN A 171 -6.14 27.40 1.70
C ASN A 171 -6.58 27.50 3.17
N ASN A 172 -5.97 28.41 3.93
CA ASN A 172 -6.55 28.87 5.19
C ASN A 172 -7.37 30.12 4.90
N ASP A 173 -8.66 29.96 4.57
CA ASP A 173 -9.57 31.11 4.58
C ASP A 173 -9.56 31.71 6.00
N THR A 174 -9.00 32.92 6.13
CA THR A 174 -8.88 33.70 7.37
C THR A 174 -10.23 34.18 7.93
N THR A 175 -11.35 33.61 7.47
CA THR A 175 -12.71 34.01 7.88
C THR A 175 -13.39 33.06 8.85
N SER A 176 -12.75 31.98 9.30
CA SER A 176 -13.23 31.19 10.44
C SER A 176 -12.22 31.26 11.59
N SER A 177 -12.62 31.90 12.69
CA SER A 177 -11.87 32.09 13.93
C SER A 177 -11.63 30.80 14.75
N VAL A 178 -11.59 29.64 14.10
CA VAL A 178 -11.18 28.40 14.76
C VAL A 178 -9.69 28.24 14.48
N ALA A 179 -8.87 28.64 15.45
CA ALA A 179 -7.46 28.31 15.45
C ALA A 179 -7.32 26.78 15.39
N ILE A 180 -6.90 26.25 14.24
CA ILE A 180 -6.38 24.89 14.18
C ILE A 180 -5.10 24.92 15.03
N PRO A 181 -4.97 24.09 16.07
CA PRO A 181 -3.75 24.05 16.85
C PRO A 181 -2.60 23.65 15.92
N VAL A 182 -1.73 24.62 15.65
CA VAL A 182 -0.41 24.35 15.06
C VAL A 182 0.32 23.52 16.10
N ALA A 183 0.65 22.26 15.76
CA ALA A 183 1.45 21.43 16.63
C ALA A 183 2.78 22.14 16.91
N ASP A 184 3.18 22.18 18.19
CA ASP A 184 4.49 22.70 18.56
C ASP A 184 5.59 22.00 17.75
N PRO A 185 6.66 22.72 17.35
CA PRO A 185 7.75 22.13 16.61
C PRO A 185 8.32 20.93 17.37
N ILE A 186 8.32 19.77 16.71
CA ILE A 186 8.95 18.55 17.23
C ILE A 186 10.41 18.91 17.54
N THR A 187 10.75 18.93 18.83
CA THR A 187 12.13 19.11 19.26
C THR A 187 12.89 17.88 18.80
N ALA A 188 13.88 18.05 17.92
CA ALA A 188 14.63 16.94 17.35
C ALA A 188 15.17 16.03 18.46
N ALA A 189 14.70 14.78 18.50
CA ALA A 189 15.23 13.79 19.42
C ALA A 189 16.70 13.52 19.06
N THR A 190 17.58 13.60 20.06
CA THR A 190 19.00 13.31 19.90
C THR A 190 19.17 11.85 19.47
N PRO A 191 19.91 11.56 18.37
CA PRO A 191 20.08 10.19 17.91
C PRO A 191 20.79 9.36 18.97
N THR A 192 20.11 8.33 19.48
CA THR A 192 20.73 7.30 20.33
C THR A 192 21.42 6.30 19.41
N PRO A 193 22.74 6.05 19.54
CA PRO A 193 23.43 5.10 18.69
C PRO A 193 22.97 3.68 19.05
N SER A 194 22.36 2.98 18.09
CA SER A 194 22.09 1.54 18.20
C SER A 194 23.25 0.78 17.55
N THR A 195 23.98 0.02 18.37
CA THR A 195 24.99 -0.94 17.91
C THR A 195 24.29 -2.17 17.35
N SER A 196 24.27 -2.27 16.01
CA SER A 196 23.84 -3.48 15.30
C SER A 196 25.05 -4.39 15.04
N THR A 197 25.18 -5.47 15.81
CA THR A 197 26.12 -6.56 15.49
C THR A 197 25.50 -7.48 14.44
N TYR A 198 25.96 -7.38 13.20
CA TYR A 198 25.66 -8.36 12.16
C TYR A 198 26.58 -9.58 12.32
N ALA A 199 26.02 -10.72 12.72
CA ALA A 199 26.67 -12.01 12.58
C ALA A 199 26.44 -12.55 11.16
N THR A 200 27.50 -12.69 10.38
CA THR A 200 27.51 -13.35 9.07
C THR A 200 27.68 -14.86 9.27
N ALA A 201 26.61 -15.63 9.05
CA ALA A 201 26.71 -17.08 8.90
C ALA A 201 26.85 -17.41 7.41
N SER A 202 28.09 -17.69 7.00
CA SER A 202 28.39 -18.37 5.74
C SER A 202 28.19 -19.87 5.94
N SER A 203 27.29 -20.50 5.19
CA SER A 203 27.25 -21.95 5.05
C SER A 203 27.44 -22.32 3.59
N SER A 204 28.59 -22.92 3.32
CA SER A 204 28.97 -23.56 2.07
C SER A 204 28.16 -24.86 1.91
N VAL A 205 27.40 -24.98 0.82
CA VAL A 205 26.79 -26.25 0.42
C VAL A 205 27.73 -26.93 -0.57
N THR A 206 28.29 -28.06 -0.15
CA THR A 206 29.13 -28.95 -0.94
C THR A 206 28.28 -29.77 -1.89
N ALA A 207 28.73 -29.89 -3.15
CA ALA A 207 28.14 -30.75 -4.15
C ALA A 207 28.34 -32.24 -3.81
N ALA A 208 27.31 -33.06 -4.05
CA ALA A 208 27.43 -34.50 -4.16
C ALA A 208 26.76 -34.99 -5.44
N LEU A 209 27.57 -35.68 -6.23
CA LEU A 209 27.31 -36.31 -7.52
C LEU A 209 26.45 -37.57 -7.33
N GLY A 210 25.46 -37.78 -8.20
CA GLY A 210 24.67 -39.01 -8.25
C GLY A 210 24.20 -39.28 -9.67
N ALA A 211 24.92 -40.15 -10.38
CA ALA A 211 24.59 -40.62 -11.72
C ALA A 211 23.43 -41.62 -11.69
N ALA A 212 22.51 -41.53 -12.65
CA ALA A 212 21.65 -42.62 -13.04
C ALA A 212 21.44 -42.59 -14.55
N THR A 213 21.91 -43.65 -15.19
CA THR A 213 21.71 -44.02 -16.59
C THR A 213 20.27 -44.48 -16.82
N ASN A 214 19.63 -44.04 -17.91
CA ASN A 214 19.06 -44.99 -18.86
C ASN A 214 18.69 -44.37 -20.20
N SER A 215 19.05 -45.14 -21.22
CA SER A 215 18.80 -45.08 -22.65
C SER A 215 17.32 -45.01 -23.07
N ASN A 216 17.03 -44.22 -24.10
CA ASN A 216 16.40 -44.74 -25.31
C ASN A 216 16.62 -43.83 -26.53
N SER A 217 16.92 -44.49 -27.65
CA SER A 217 17.32 -44.02 -28.97
C SER A 217 16.16 -43.66 -29.90
N ILE A 218 16.52 -43.13 -31.10
CA ILE A 218 15.77 -43.03 -32.40
C ILE A 218 15.22 -41.61 -32.68
N THR A 219 15.47 -40.90 -33.79
CA THR A 219 16.31 -41.06 -35.00
C THR A 219 16.55 -39.69 -35.64
N ASP A 220 17.73 -39.57 -36.26
CA ASP A 220 18.15 -38.75 -37.40
C ASP A 220 17.13 -37.91 -38.18
N THR A 221 17.47 -36.64 -38.44
CA THR A 221 17.51 -36.06 -39.80
C THR A 221 18.37 -34.78 -39.79
N THR A 222 19.49 -34.85 -40.50
CA THR A 222 20.42 -33.77 -40.84
C THR A 222 19.82 -32.75 -41.81
N ILE A 223 19.89 -31.46 -41.49
CA ILE A 223 19.99 -30.39 -42.49
C ILE A 223 21.08 -29.40 -42.05
N THR A 224 22.13 -29.34 -42.87
CA THR A 224 23.27 -28.43 -42.77
C THR A 224 22.90 -27.10 -43.42
N THR A 225 22.98 -26.00 -42.69
CA THR A 225 22.99 -24.66 -43.28
C THR A 225 24.05 -23.79 -42.61
N THR A 226 25.10 -23.52 -43.35
CA THR A 226 26.19 -22.58 -43.05
C THR A 226 25.72 -21.13 -43.18
N THR A 227 26.04 -20.25 -42.23
CA THR A 227 26.22 -18.79 -42.42
C THR A 227 26.85 -18.16 -41.16
N PRO A 228 27.44 -16.94 -41.23
CA PRO A 228 28.77 -16.67 -40.70
C PRO A 228 28.79 -15.93 -39.35
N THR A 229 29.96 -15.99 -38.73
CA THR A 229 30.36 -15.36 -37.48
C THR A 229 30.33 -13.83 -37.56
N THR A 230 29.50 -13.18 -36.74
CA THR A 230 29.59 -11.74 -36.48
C THR A 230 30.01 -11.55 -35.03
N THR A 231 31.23 -11.06 -34.82
CA THR A 231 31.73 -10.64 -33.50
C THR A 231 31.16 -9.27 -33.14
N THR A 232 30.22 -9.25 -32.19
CA THR A 232 29.75 -8.02 -31.53
C THR A 232 30.26 -7.98 -30.10
N SER A 233 31.18 -7.06 -29.81
CA SER A 233 31.60 -6.75 -28.43
C SER A 233 30.49 -6.00 -27.71
N THR A 234 29.92 -6.59 -26.66
CA THR A 234 29.00 -5.92 -25.74
C THR A 234 29.75 -4.90 -24.87
N PRO A 235 29.34 -3.61 -24.79
CA PRO A 235 29.93 -2.68 -23.84
C PRO A 235 29.48 -3.02 -22.40
N LYS A 236 30.44 -3.04 -21.49
CA LYS A 236 30.26 -3.33 -20.06
C LYS A 236 29.33 -2.26 -19.43
N PRO A 237 28.31 -2.64 -18.63
CA PRO A 237 27.44 -1.66 -17.98
C PRO A 237 28.24 -0.84 -16.97
N ARG A 238 28.19 0.48 -17.11
CA ARG A 238 28.79 1.43 -16.17
C ARG A 238 27.95 1.40 -14.89
N THR A 239 28.46 0.75 -13.85
CA THR A 239 27.83 0.75 -12.53
C THR A 239 28.04 2.14 -11.93
N VAL A 240 26.99 2.96 -11.90
CA VAL A 240 26.97 4.18 -11.09
C VAL A 240 26.44 3.78 -9.73
N SER A 241 27.27 3.93 -8.70
CA SER A 241 26.90 3.66 -7.32
C SER A 241 25.72 4.55 -6.91
N ILE A 242 24.70 3.94 -6.30
CA ILE A 242 23.48 4.61 -5.83
C ILE A 242 23.80 5.76 -4.85
N GLU A 243 24.90 5.65 -4.11
CA GLU A 243 25.41 6.69 -3.20
C GLU A 243 25.79 7.99 -3.93
N ALA A 244 26.28 7.92 -5.16
CA ALA A 244 26.66 9.11 -5.94
C ALA A 244 25.44 9.92 -6.44
N LEU A 245 24.30 9.25 -6.66
CA LEU A 245 23.04 9.90 -7.04
C LEU A 245 22.35 10.57 -5.84
N SER A 246 22.47 9.97 -4.65
CA SER A 246 21.94 10.54 -3.40
C SER A 246 22.62 11.86 -3.03
N ALA A 247 23.95 11.89 -3.07
CA ALA A 247 24.72 13.10 -2.77
C ALA A 247 24.51 14.22 -3.81
N SER A 248 24.24 13.86 -5.07
CA SER A 248 23.97 14.84 -6.12
C SER A 248 22.59 15.49 -6.00
N MET A 249 21.59 14.82 -5.44
CA MET A 249 20.25 15.41 -5.24
C MET A 249 20.22 16.35 -4.04
N GLU A 250 20.94 16.07 -2.96
CA GLU A 250 21.10 17.02 -1.84
C GLU A 250 21.74 18.34 -2.30
N SER A 251 22.71 18.30 -3.22
CA SER A 251 23.33 19.52 -3.76
C SER A 251 22.44 20.31 -4.74
N ILE A 252 21.42 19.70 -5.35
CA ILE A 252 20.54 20.36 -6.33
C ILE A 252 19.37 21.08 -5.64
N MET A 253 18.95 20.61 -4.47
CA MET A 253 17.82 21.21 -3.74
C MET A 253 18.23 22.25 -2.68
N VAL A 254 19.54 22.37 -2.36
CA VAL A 254 20.08 23.27 -1.32
C VAL A 254 20.90 24.42 -1.92
N LYS A 255 20.77 24.71 -3.22
CA LYS A 255 21.35 25.91 -3.86
C LYS A 255 20.28 26.85 -4.41
#